data_AF-A0A6M0BYI5-F1
#
_entry.id   AF-A0A6M0BYI5-F1
#
_cell.length_a   1.000
_cell.length_b   1.000
_cell.length_c   1.000
_cell.angle_alpha   90.00
_cell.angle_beta   90.00
_cell.angle_gamma   90.00
#
_symmetry.space_group_name_H-M   'P 1'
#
loop_
_entity.id
_entity.type
_entity.pdbx_description
1 polymer ?
#
loop_
_entity_poly.entity_id
_entity_poly.type
_entity_poly.pdbx_seq_one_letter_code
_entity_poly.pdbx_strand_id
1 'polypeptide(L)'
;MQPAKSLGYGKPLLSLENGELVNHNFPVSRGGFLFPKIREGSRYIQELRFLDLWQTLFPRKLETNNQYVAQTPAIAMKIFEELAQINRKKNSKLVVVYLPIRSDYYGNESNFWRQYLQVELEKRNIIYIYLIAEFRKRISNEKVEIVFLGGDGHYSVFGNEFFANILYEKLLSLPEVAATLQQ
;
A
#
# COMPACT_ATOMS: atom_id res chain seq x y z
N MET A 1 9.31 -4.32 38.09
CA MET A 1 8.43 -4.07 36.93
C MET A 1 8.36 -5.34 36.11
N GLN A 2 7.22 -6.03 36.10
CA GLN A 2 7.04 -7.23 35.29
C GLN A 2 6.77 -6.85 33.82
N PRO A 3 7.42 -7.50 32.83
CA PRO A 3 7.12 -7.25 31.43
C PRO A 3 5.72 -7.80 31.10
N ALA A 4 4.91 -6.96 30.46
CA ALA A 4 3.58 -7.33 30.01
C ALA A 4 3.65 -8.48 28.98
N LYS A 5 2.86 -9.54 29.20
CA LYS A 5 2.75 -10.70 28.30
C LYS A 5 2.29 -10.27 26.89
N SER A 6 3.20 -10.34 25.93
CA SER A 6 2.95 -10.10 24.50
C SER A 6 2.03 -11.17 23.90
N LEU A 7 1.35 -10.86 22.80
CA LEU A 7 0.41 -11.76 22.09
C LEU A 7 1.13 -12.75 21.15
N GLY A 8 2.40 -13.06 21.39
CA GLY A 8 3.18 -14.00 20.57
C GLY A 8 3.56 -13.48 19.17
N TYR A 9 3.07 -12.32 18.74
CA TYR A 9 3.41 -11.70 17.45
C TYR A 9 3.72 -10.22 17.65
N GLY A 10 4.98 -9.83 17.46
CA GLY A 10 5.37 -8.43 17.32
C GLY A 10 5.07 -7.94 15.90
N LYS A 11 4.79 -6.64 15.74
CA LYS A 11 4.79 -6.05 14.40
C LYS A 11 6.24 -6.02 13.90
N PRO A 12 6.56 -6.58 12.72
CA PRO A 12 7.93 -6.53 12.22
C PRO A 12 8.29 -5.07 11.93
N LEU A 13 9.34 -4.56 12.57
CA LEU A 13 9.95 -3.28 12.22
C LEU A 13 11.23 -3.59 11.47
N LEU A 14 11.23 -3.36 10.17
CA LEU A 14 12.43 -3.57 9.35
C LEU A 14 13.33 -2.34 9.45
N SER A 15 14.63 -2.58 9.55
CA SER A 15 15.68 -1.57 9.51
C SER A 15 16.82 -2.04 8.59
N LEU A 16 17.68 -1.11 8.18
CA LEU A 16 18.93 -1.43 7.50
C LEU A 16 20.09 -1.33 8.49
N GLU A 17 20.78 -2.44 8.70
CA GLU A 17 22.05 -2.48 9.42
C GLU A 17 23.10 -3.03 8.46
N ASN A 18 24.17 -2.26 8.20
CA ASN A 18 25.23 -2.63 7.25
C ASN A 18 24.74 -3.05 5.85
N GLY A 19 23.59 -2.52 5.40
CA GLY A 19 23.00 -2.85 4.09
C GLY A 19 22.20 -4.16 4.05
N GLU A 20 21.94 -4.77 5.21
CA GLU A 20 21.10 -5.95 5.37
C GLU A 20 19.79 -5.60 6.09
N LEU A 21 18.71 -6.33 5.77
CA LEU A 21 17.42 -6.16 6.45
C LEU A 21 17.45 -6.86 7.81
N VAL A 22 17.25 -6.08 8.87
CA VAL A 22 17.14 -6.58 10.24
C VAL A 22 15.72 -6.33 10.75
N ASN A 23 15.08 -7.37 11.29
CA ASN A 23 13.74 -7.28 11.89
C ASN A 23 13.82 -7.03 13.39
N HIS A 24 13.46 -5.83 13.80
CA HIS A 24 13.23 -5.46 15.20
C HIS A 24 11.75 -5.65 15.53
N ASN A 25 11.33 -6.84 15.95
CA ASN A 25 9.92 -7.06 16.32
C ASN A 25 9.53 -6.15 17.49
N PHE A 26 8.64 -5.17 17.26
CA PHE A 26 8.16 -4.28 18.33
C PHE A 26 6.93 -4.87 19.03
N PRO A 27 6.92 -4.91 20.39
CA PRO A 27 5.76 -5.40 21.13
C PRO A 27 4.60 -4.39 21.03
N VAL A 28 3.42 -4.86 20.61
CA VAL A 28 2.20 -4.04 20.57
C VAL A 28 1.56 -4.00 21.96
N SER A 29 1.32 -2.81 22.51
CA SER A 29 0.63 -2.63 23.79
C SER A 29 -0.88 -2.92 23.65
N ARG A 30 -1.45 -3.72 24.56
CA ARG A 30 -2.86 -4.18 24.49
C ARG A 30 -3.91 -3.11 24.79
N GLY A 31 -3.52 -1.91 25.25
CA GLY A 31 -4.45 -0.89 25.78
C GLY A 31 -5.47 -0.35 24.76
N GLY A 32 -5.16 -0.40 23.46
CA GLY A 32 -6.05 0.08 22.40
C GLY A 32 -7.06 -0.94 21.87
N PHE A 33 -6.98 -2.22 22.26
CA PHE A 33 -7.78 -3.31 21.69
C PHE A 33 -8.98 -3.75 22.57
N LEU A 34 -9.22 -3.09 23.71
CA LEU A 34 -10.30 -3.43 24.66
C LEU A 34 -11.62 -2.65 24.45
N PHE A 35 -11.73 -1.79 23.43
CA PHE A 35 -12.97 -1.04 23.15
C PHE A 35 -13.98 -1.62 22.13
N PRO A 36 -14.07 -2.93 21.81
CA PRO A 36 -15.16 -3.42 20.94
C PRO A 36 -16.44 -3.86 21.67
N LYS A 37 -16.72 -3.41 22.91
CA LYS A 37 -17.94 -3.81 23.65
C LYS A 37 -18.85 -2.70 24.21
N ILE A 38 -18.57 -1.43 23.91
CA ILE A 38 -19.46 -0.30 24.30
C ILE A 38 -20.27 0.23 23.09
N ARG A 39 -20.06 -0.33 21.89
CA ARG A 39 -20.70 0.19 20.66
C ARG A 39 -22.00 -0.48 20.23
N GLU A 40 -22.58 -1.35 21.05
CA GLU A 40 -23.92 -1.93 20.81
C GLU A 40 -25.07 -1.12 21.47
N GLY A 41 -24.78 -0.04 22.19
CA GLY A 41 -25.78 0.75 22.93
C GLY A 41 -26.02 2.18 22.45
N SER A 42 -25.55 2.61 21.27
CA SER A 42 -25.64 4.03 20.84
C SER A 42 -26.48 4.28 19.60
N ARG A 43 -27.42 3.38 19.28
CA ARG A 43 -28.34 3.55 18.14
C ARG A 43 -29.46 4.59 18.37
N TYR A 44 -29.43 5.33 19.49
CA TYR A 44 -30.37 6.41 19.83
C TYR A 44 -29.71 7.59 20.56
N ILE A 45 -28.55 8.07 20.09
CA ILE A 45 -28.15 9.46 20.36
C ILE A 45 -28.12 10.17 19.01
N GLN A 46 -29.32 10.49 18.53
CA GLN A 46 -29.51 11.53 17.53
C GLN A 46 -29.10 12.87 18.15
N GLU A 47 -28.50 13.71 17.31
CA GLU A 47 -28.31 15.14 17.53
C GLU A 47 -27.47 15.57 18.72
N LEU A 48 -26.14 15.49 18.59
CA LEU A 48 -25.29 16.42 19.32
C LEU A 48 -24.24 17.00 18.36
N ARG A 49 -24.55 18.23 17.91
CA ARG A 49 -23.68 19.23 17.28
C ARG A 49 -22.53 19.67 18.22
N PHE A 50 -21.90 18.71 18.90
CA PHE A 50 -20.88 18.92 19.93
C PHE A 50 -19.49 18.45 19.46
N LEU A 51 -19.42 17.56 18.46
CA LEU A 51 -18.14 17.11 17.88
C LEU A 51 -17.50 18.17 16.97
N ASP A 52 -18.31 19.00 16.28
CA ASP A 52 -17.81 20.10 15.45
C ASP A 52 -17.25 21.26 16.30
N LEU A 53 -17.83 21.49 17.49
CA LEU A 53 -17.32 22.50 18.42
C LEU A 53 -16.01 22.07 19.08
N TRP A 54 -15.80 20.76 19.31
CA TRP A 54 -14.58 20.26 19.95
C TRP A 54 -13.34 20.36 19.04
N GLN A 55 -13.52 20.20 17.72
CA GLN A 55 -12.46 20.47 16.73
C GLN A 55 -12.11 21.96 16.62
N THR A 56 -13.05 22.84 16.95
CA THR A 56 -12.84 24.30 16.91
C THR A 56 -12.13 24.82 18.17
N LEU A 57 -12.41 24.23 19.34
CA LEU A 57 -11.82 24.65 20.63
C LEU A 57 -10.49 23.95 20.97
N PHE A 58 -10.24 22.77 20.39
CA PHE A 58 -8.97 22.07 20.56
C PHE A 58 -8.45 21.57 19.19
N PRO A 59 -7.85 22.45 18.37
CA PRO A 59 -7.10 22.03 17.20
C PRO A 59 -5.82 21.32 17.69
N ARG A 60 -5.95 20.07 18.12
CA ARG A 60 -4.79 19.19 18.18
C ARG A 60 -4.39 18.98 16.74
N LYS A 61 -3.30 19.65 16.34
CA LYS A 61 -2.40 19.09 15.32
C LYS A 61 -2.15 17.65 15.76
N LEU A 62 -2.88 16.71 15.17
CA LEU A 62 -2.34 15.39 14.94
C LEU A 62 -1.16 15.66 14.03
N GLU A 63 -0.01 15.91 14.64
CA GLU A 63 1.26 15.63 14.02
C GLU A 63 1.27 14.11 13.81
N THR A 64 0.59 13.69 12.76
CA THR A 64 0.86 12.43 12.12
C THR A 64 2.31 12.57 11.71
N ASN A 65 3.19 11.95 12.50
CA ASN A 65 4.62 11.97 12.28
C ASN A 65 4.90 11.19 10.98
N ASN A 66 4.62 11.82 9.84
CA ASN A 66 4.84 11.35 8.48
C ASN A 66 6.34 11.13 8.20
N GLN A 67 7.21 11.41 9.17
CA GLN A 67 8.63 11.11 9.12
C GLN A 67 8.96 9.61 9.05
N TYR A 68 8.10 8.68 9.51
CA TYR A 68 8.41 7.25 9.47
C TYR A 68 8.19 6.59 8.10
N VAL A 69 7.25 7.09 7.29
CA VAL A 69 7.01 6.54 5.93
C VAL A 69 8.01 7.10 4.91
N ALA A 70 8.63 8.24 5.24
CA ALA A 70 9.77 8.81 4.51
C ALA A 70 11.12 8.13 4.82
N GLN A 71 11.18 7.24 5.81
CA GLN A 71 12.35 6.44 6.17
C GLN A 71 12.17 5.02 5.60
N THR A 72 12.78 4.57 4.51
CA THR A 72 13.87 5.09 3.69
C THR A 72 13.69 4.34 2.36
N PRO A 73 13.66 5.00 1.18
CA PRO A 73 13.55 4.30 -0.11
C PRO A 73 14.55 3.13 -0.27
N ALA A 74 15.68 3.19 0.42
CA ALA A 74 16.65 2.11 0.54
C ALA A 74 16.09 0.80 1.16
N ILE A 75 15.23 0.86 2.18
CA ILE A 75 14.60 -0.31 2.79
C ILE A 75 13.73 -1.02 1.75
N ALA A 76 12.87 -0.26 1.06
CA ALA A 76 12.04 -0.81 0.00
C ALA A 76 12.88 -1.46 -1.10
N MET A 77 14.01 -0.84 -1.48
CA MET A 77 14.90 -1.42 -2.49
C MET A 77 15.53 -2.72 -2.03
N LYS A 78 15.99 -2.79 -0.77
CA LYS A 78 16.53 -4.02 -0.23
C LYS A 78 15.49 -5.15 -0.17
N ILE A 79 14.24 -4.83 0.15
CA ILE A 79 13.13 -5.80 0.09
C ILE A 79 12.96 -6.34 -1.34
N PHE A 80 12.92 -5.47 -2.35
CA PHE A 80 12.79 -5.93 -3.74
C PHE A 80 14.00 -6.74 -4.21
N GLU A 81 15.21 -6.38 -3.79
CA GLU A 81 16.42 -7.16 -4.07
C GLU A 81 16.35 -8.57 -3.48
N GLU A 82 15.97 -8.70 -2.20
CA GLU A 82 15.83 -10.01 -1.55
C GLU A 82 14.72 -10.84 -2.18
N LEU A 83 13.57 -10.24 -2.49
CA LEU A 83 12.48 -10.91 -3.21
C LEU A 83 12.92 -11.37 -4.59
N ALA A 84 13.70 -10.57 -5.33
CA ALA A 84 14.22 -10.95 -6.63
C ALA A 84 15.20 -12.13 -6.50
N GLN A 85 16.07 -12.13 -5.49
CA GLN A 85 16.97 -13.24 -5.21
C GLN A 85 16.22 -14.53 -4.87
N ILE A 86 15.19 -14.45 -4.03
CA ILE A 86 14.33 -15.60 -3.67
C ILE A 86 13.65 -16.17 -4.92
N ASN A 87 13.09 -15.29 -5.78
CA ASN A 87 12.44 -15.73 -7.01
C ASN A 87 13.44 -16.40 -7.98
N ARG A 88 14.62 -15.82 -8.18
CA ARG A 88 15.68 -16.44 -9.02
C ARG A 88 16.06 -17.84 -8.53
N LYS A 89 16.20 -18.03 -7.21
CA LYS A 89 16.49 -19.35 -6.60
C LYS A 89 15.37 -20.37 -6.85
N LYS A 90 14.13 -19.91 -7.03
CA LYS A 90 12.95 -20.74 -7.34
C LYS A 90 12.68 -20.87 -8.83
N ASN A 91 13.58 -20.39 -9.70
CA ASN A 91 13.37 -20.30 -11.14
C ASN A 91 12.09 -19.53 -11.51
N SER A 92 11.71 -18.54 -10.70
CA SER A 92 10.59 -17.62 -10.94
C SER A 92 11.09 -16.20 -11.17
N LYS A 93 10.22 -15.34 -11.70
CA LYS A 93 10.51 -13.93 -11.94
C LYS A 93 9.72 -13.04 -10.99
N LEU A 94 10.38 -12.01 -10.47
CA LEU A 94 9.71 -10.98 -9.70
C LEU A 94 9.19 -9.89 -10.67
N VAL A 95 7.89 -9.66 -10.63
CA VAL A 95 7.24 -8.51 -11.27
C VAL A 95 6.63 -7.66 -10.15
N VAL A 96 6.97 -6.37 -10.13
CA VAL A 96 6.43 -5.39 -9.18
C VAL A 96 5.36 -4.59 -9.89
N VAL A 97 4.15 -4.56 -9.33
CA VAL A 97 3.01 -3.85 -9.91
C VAL A 97 2.57 -2.70 -8.99
N TYR A 98 2.50 -1.49 -9.52
CA TYR A 98 1.84 -0.36 -8.88
C TYR A 98 0.39 -0.27 -9.33
N LEU A 99 -0.50 -0.61 -8.41
CA LEU A 99 -1.94 -0.56 -8.59
C LEU A 99 -2.46 0.87 -8.29
N PRO A 100 -3.15 1.54 -9.24
CA PRO A 100 -3.62 2.91 -9.06
C PRO A 100 -4.65 3.03 -7.95
N ILE A 101 -4.56 4.09 -7.15
CA ILE A 101 -5.64 4.52 -6.26
C ILE A 101 -6.50 5.59 -6.95
N ARG A 102 -7.66 5.92 -6.39
CA ARG A 102 -8.58 6.88 -7.00
C ARG A 102 -7.95 8.26 -7.15
N SER A 103 -7.18 8.72 -6.17
CA SER A 103 -6.43 9.99 -6.28
C SER A 103 -5.41 10.01 -7.43
N ASP A 104 -4.82 8.87 -7.79
CA ASP A 104 -3.92 8.78 -8.95
C ASP A 104 -4.61 9.09 -10.28
N TYR A 105 -5.94 9.04 -10.35
CA TYR A 105 -6.63 9.46 -11.58
C TYR A 105 -6.51 10.97 -11.78
N TYR A 106 -6.68 11.75 -10.72
CA TYR A 106 -6.81 13.20 -10.75
C TYR A 106 -5.50 13.94 -10.46
N GLY A 107 -4.69 13.37 -9.57
CA GLY A 107 -3.50 13.99 -9.02
C GLY A 107 -2.22 13.26 -9.40
N ASN A 108 -1.10 13.70 -8.85
CA ASN A 108 0.24 13.19 -9.16
C ASN A 108 1.05 12.95 -7.87
N GLU A 109 0.37 12.76 -6.75
CA GLU A 109 0.94 12.60 -5.41
C GLU A 109 1.87 11.39 -5.35
N SER A 110 1.61 10.35 -6.15
CA SER A 110 2.45 9.15 -6.25
C SER A 110 3.69 9.32 -7.15
N ASN A 111 3.84 10.44 -7.88
CA ASN A 111 4.88 10.59 -8.91
C ASN A 111 6.29 10.33 -8.38
N PHE A 112 6.61 10.84 -7.19
CA PHE A 112 7.93 10.64 -6.58
C PHE A 112 8.26 9.15 -6.49
N TRP A 113 7.37 8.37 -5.87
CA TRP A 113 7.57 6.93 -5.71
C TRP A 113 7.59 6.20 -7.05
N ARG A 114 6.73 6.56 -8.00
CA ARG A 114 6.69 5.88 -9.31
C ARG A 114 7.97 6.10 -10.12
N GLN A 115 8.47 7.33 -10.15
CA GLN A 115 9.73 7.65 -10.84
C GLN A 115 10.92 7.02 -10.13
N TYR A 116 10.96 7.08 -8.80
CA TYR A 116 12.01 6.44 -8.02
C TYR A 116 12.03 4.91 -8.24
N LEU A 117 10.88 4.24 -8.13
CA LEU A 117 10.76 2.80 -8.35
C LEU A 117 11.12 2.40 -9.78
N GLN A 118 10.67 3.17 -10.78
CA GLN A 118 11.02 2.91 -12.18
C GLN A 118 12.55 2.84 -12.36
N VAL A 119 13.26 3.88 -11.91
CA VAL A 119 14.72 3.96 -12.07
C VAL A 119 15.43 2.88 -11.27
N GLU A 120 15.04 2.66 -10.02
CA GLU A 120 15.77 1.73 -9.14
C GLU A 120 15.51 0.25 -9.44
N LEU A 121 14.30 -0.11 -9.87
CA LEU A 121 13.97 -1.49 -10.25
C LEU A 121 14.58 -1.84 -11.61
N GLU A 122 14.62 -0.90 -12.55
CA GLU A 122 15.28 -1.08 -13.85
C GLU A 122 16.77 -1.38 -13.69
N LYS A 123 17.51 -0.63 -12.85
CA LYS A 123 18.92 -0.91 -12.51
C LYS A 123 19.16 -2.34 -12.01
N ARG A 124 18.14 -2.97 -11.43
CA ARG A 124 18.20 -4.29 -10.81
C ARG A 124 17.64 -5.40 -11.70
N ASN A 125 17.25 -5.07 -12.93
CA ASN A 125 16.54 -5.96 -13.85
C ASN A 125 15.27 -6.55 -13.22
N ILE A 126 14.55 -5.76 -12.42
CA ILE A 126 13.25 -6.13 -11.86
C ILE A 126 12.18 -5.44 -12.69
N ILE A 127 11.23 -6.23 -13.20
CA ILE A 127 10.14 -5.72 -14.03
C ILE A 127 9.21 -4.87 -13.15
N TYR A 128 8.99 -3.63 -13.56
CA TYR A 128 8.06 -2.70 -12.90
C TYR A 128 6.93 -2.32 -13.86
N ILE A 129 5.69 -2.55 -13.43
CA ILE A 129 4.48 -2.20 -14.17
C ILE A 129 3.66 -1.23 -13.32
N TYR A 130 3.24 -0.12 -13.91
CA TYR A 130 2.23 0.75 -13.30
C TYR A 130 1.09 0.99 -14.27
N LEU A 131 -0.14 1.06 -13.74
CA LEU A 131 -1.35 1.06 -14.58
C LEU A 131 -2.01 2.44 -14.72
N ILE A 132 -1.46 3.48 -14.10
CA ILE A 132 -2.08 4.83 -14.06
C ILE A 132 -2.27 5.43 -15.46
N ALA A 133 -1.27 5.30 -16.33
CA ALA A 133 -1.36 5.85 -17.68
C ALA A 133 -2.50 5.21 -18.47
N GLU A 134 -2.65 3.88 -18.39
CA GLU A 134 -3.76 3.16 -19.01
C GLU A 134 -5.09 3.49 -18.34
N PHE A 135 -5.09 3.65 -17.02
CA PHE A 135 -6.29 4.02 -16.27
C PHE A 135 -6.86 5.37 -16.74
N ARG A 136 -6.02 6.41 -16.76
CA ARG A 136 -6.41 7.75 -17.23
C ARG A 136 -6.79 7.78 -18.71
N LYS A 137 -6.19 6.91 -19.52
CA LYS A 137 -6.46 6.80 -20.95
C LYS A 137 -7.79 6.10 -21.24
N ARG A 138 -8.11 5.02 -20.50
CA ARG A 138 -9.23 4.11 -20.83
C ARG A 138 -10.51 4.42 -20.06
N ILE A 139 -10.42 5.05 -18.88
CA ILE A 139 -11.58 5.46 -18.09
C ILE A 139 -11.77 6.96 -18.24
N SER A 140 -12.99 7.35 -18.61
CA SER A 140 -13.43 8.73 -18.61
C SER A 140 -13.73 9.20 -17.18
N ASN A 141 -13.60 10.50 -16.94
CA ASN A 141 -13.67 11.09 -15.60
C ASN A 141 -14.98 10.72 -14.89
N GLU A 142 -16.12 10.75 -15.59
CA GLU A 142 -17.44 10.41 -15.05
C GLU A 142 -17.60 8.94 -14.63
N LYS A 143 -16.67 8.07 -15.03
CA LYS A 143 -16.66 6.63 -14.71
C LYS A 143 -15.59 6.25 -13.70
N VAL A 144 -14.83 7.19 -13.15
CA VAL A 144 -13.78 6.88 -12.16
C VAL A 144 -14.38 6.26 -10.91
N GLU A 145 -15.50 6.81 -10.44
CA GLU A 145 -16.09 6.39 -9.16
C GLU A 145 -16.64 4.95 -9.21
N ILE A 146 -17.02 4.41 -10.38
CA ILE A 146 -17.47 3.01 -10.50
C ILE A 146 -16.32 1.99 -10.38
N VAL A 147 -15.07 2.44 -10.48
CA VAL A 147 -13.87 1.59 -10.34
C VAL A 147 -13.60 1.26 -8.87
N PHE A 148 -14.10 2.07 -7.92
CA PHE A 148 -13.76 1.97 -6.50
C PHE A 148 -15.01 1.74 -5.61
N LEU A 149 -14.83 1.02 -4.50
CA LEU A 149 -15.86 0.80 -3.47
C LEU A 149 -15.78 1.85 -2.38
N GLY A 150 -16.04 3.12 -2.70
CA GLY A 150 -16.06 4.22 -1.73
C GLY A 150 -14.70 4.47 -1.07
N GLY A 151 -14.07 5.60 -1.39
CA GLY A 151 -12.73 5.93 -0.91
C GLY A 151 -11.65 5.64 -1.95
N ASP A 152 -10.39 5.55 -1.52
CA ASP A 152 -9.27 5.72 -2.44
C ASP A 152 -8.61 4.41 -2.91
N GLY A 153 -8.66 3.31 -2.14
CA GLY A 153 -7.81 2.14 -2.39
C GLY A 153 -8.51 0.81 -2.67
N HIS A 154 -9.83 0.70 -2.48
CA HIS A 154 -10.55 -0.56 -2.67
C HIS A 154 -11.28 -0.56 -4.02
N TYR A 155 -10.97 -1.53 -4.87
CA TYR A 155 -11.63 -1.68 -6.17
C TYR A 155 -13.00 -2.34 -6.05
N SER A 156 -13.92 -1.92 -6.92
CA SER A 156 -15.16 -2.65 -7.19
C SER A 156 -14.90 -3.93 -7.97
N VAL A 157 -15.92 -4.75 -8.19
CA VAL A 157 -15.80 -5.93 -9.08
C VAL A 157 -15.37 -5.48 -10.48
N PHE A 158 -16.01 -4.42 -11.01
CA PHE A 158 -15.63 -3.80 -12.27
C PHE A 158 -14.19 -3.29 -12.25
N GLY A 159 -13.76 -2.62 -11.18
CA GLY A 159 -12.40 -2.10 -11.06
C GLY A 159 -11.33 -3.20 -11.02
N ASN A 160 -11.58 -4.29 -10.29
CA ASN A 160 -10.69 -5.44 -10.26
C ASN A 160 -10.55 -6.07 -11.66
N GLU A 161 -11.66 -6.31 -12.35
CA GLU A 161 -11.66 -6.86 -13.70
C GLU A 161 -10.94 -5.92 -14.69
N PHE A 162 -11.23 -4.63 -14.63
CA PHE A 162 -10.58 -3.62 -15.45
C PHE A 162 -9.06 -3.61 -15.29
N PHE A 163 -8.55 -3.56 -14.06
CA PHE A 163 -7.11 -3.55 -13.81
C PHE A 163 -6.45 -4.89 -14.09
N ALA A 164 -7.13 -6.01 -13.83
CA ALA A 164 -6.64 -7.35 -14.16
C ALA A 164 -6.43 -7.51 -15.68
N ASN A 165 -7.38 -7.04 -16.50
CA ASN A 165 -7.27 -7.09 -17.95
C ASN A 165 -6.10 -6.26 -18.48
N ILE A 166 -5.93 -5.03 -17.98
CA ILE A 166 -4.79 -4.19 -18.36
C ILE A 166 -3.46 -4.83 -17.93
N LEU A 167 -3.41 -5.38 -16.71
CA LEU A 167 -2.22 -6.06 -16.22
C LEU A 167 -1.89 -7.28 -17.08
N TYR A 168 -2.89 -8.08 -17.44
CA TYR A 168 -2.72 -9.25 -18.30
C TYR A 168 -2.17 -8.87 -19.67
N GLU A 169 -2.74 -7.84 -20.33
CA GLU A 169 -2.21 -7.29 -21.59
C GLU A 169 -0.74 -6.88 -21.46
N LYS A 170 -0.38 -6.18 -20.38
CA LYS A 170 1.01 -5.75 -20.14
C LYS A 170 1.95 -6.94 -19.89
N LEU A 171 1.52 -7.94 -19.12
CA LEU A 171 2.32 -9.14 -18.87
C LEU A 171 2.56 -9.93 -20.16
N LEU A 172 1.56 -10.04 -21.05
CA LEU A 172 1.71 -10.68 -22.35
C LEU A 172 2.63 -9.90 -23.31
N SER A 173 2.71 -8.57 -23.16
CA SER A 173 3.62 -7.75 -23.97
C SER A 173 5.09 -7.92 -23.60
N LEU A 174 5.39 -8.58 -22.47
CA LEU A 174 6.75 -8.88 -22.03
C LEU A 174 7.12 -10.30 -22.49
N PRO A 175 8.00 -10.46 -23.50
CA PRO A 175 8.31 -11.76 -24.09
C PRO A 175 8.74 -12.80 -23.03
N GLU A 176 9.52 -12.33 -22.05
CA GLU A 176 10.07 -13.18 -21.01
C GLU A 176 9.09 -13.56 -19.90
N VAL A 177 7.88 -12.96 -19.87
CA VAL A 177 6.77 -13.32 -18.97
C VAL A 177 5.71 -14.11 -19.73
N ALA A 178 5.41 -13.72 -20.97
CA ALA A 178 4.46 -14.40 -21.83
C ALA A 178 4.80 -15.89 -22.00
N ALA A 179 6.09 -16.21 -22.17
CA ALA A 179 6.56 -17.59 -22.27
C ALA A 179 6.24 -18.46 -21.04
N THR A 180 6.06 -17.85 -19.86
CA THR A 180 5.68 -18.54 -18.61
C THR A 180 4.17 -18.66 -18.43
N LEU A 181 3.38 -17.72 -18.97
CA LEU A 181 1.92 -17.70 -18.83
C LEU A 181 1.19 -18.56 -19.87
N GLN A 182 1.87 -18.95 -20.96
CA GLN A 182 1.32 -19.77 -22.03
C GLN A 182 1.63 -21.28 -21.89
N GLN A 183 2.30 -21.67 -20.81
CA GLN A 183 2.53 -23.08 -20.42
C GLN A 183 1.39 -23.58 -19.56
#